data_AF-A0A3T2UUX9-F1
#
_entry.id   AF-A0A3T2UUX9-F1
#
_cell.length_a   1.000
_cell.length_b   1.000
_cell.length_c   1.000
_cell.angle_alpha   90.00
_cell.angle_beta   90.00
_cell.angle_gamma   90.00
#
_symmetry.space_group_name_H-M   'P 1'
#
loop_
_entity.id
_entity.type
_entity.pdbx_description
1 polymer ?
#
loop_
_entity_poly.entity_id
_entity_poly.type
_entity_poly.pdbx_seq_one_letter_code
_entity_poly.pdbx_strand_id
1 'polypeptide(L)'
;MQRQSYWEKQRQKAMQKLADPEWREEQRAKRLQQAQRQQQRAREKAASPEYRQKKLEKVRQSEQRRRERAASALPKKTRPSRGLKGRSLTAEERRIQDAIGKLPCIACHLHGKHSPVVSLHHIFGRTAKDAHKYVLPLCKWHHQHAAPAEIREQYPWLVPVHADGKIGGKADFIRHNAEEMTLYQTVQEMVN
;
A
#
# COMPACT_ATOMS: atom_id res chain seq x y z
N MET A 1 -12.57 63.23 -37.91
CA MET A 1 -13.27 61.93 -37.86
C MET A 1 -12.27 60.79 -38.00
N GLN A 2 -11.95 60.08 -36.92
CA GLN A 2 -11.09 58.89 -36.99
C GLN A 2 -11.81 57.77 -37.75
N ARG A 3 -11.21 57.26 -38.83
CA ARG A 3 -11.78 56.12 -39.59
C ARG A 3 -11.58 54.85 -38.76
N GLN A 4 -12.70 54.21 -38.37
CA GLN A 4 -12.67 52.90 -37.73
C GLN A 4 -11.94 51.87 -38.59
N SER A 5 -11.11 51.08 -37.94
CA SER A 5 -10.36 49.97 -38.53
C SER A 5 -11.32 48.92 -39.09
N TYR A 6 -10.94 48.28 -40.20
CA TYR A 6 -11.68 47.15 -40.78
C TYR A 6 -11.97 46.06 -39.73
N TRP A 7 -11.01 45.80 -38.85
CA TRP A 7 -11.13 44.81 -37.78
C TRP A 7 -12.16 45.20 -36.72
N GLU A 8 -12.30 46.48 -36.41
CA GLU A 8 -13.31 46.97 -35.46
C GLU A 8 -14.72 46.80 -36.02
N LYS A 9 -14.89 47.09 -37.32
CA LYS A 9 -16.18 46.90 -38.02
C LYS A 9 -16.58 45.42 -38.07
N GLN A 10 -15.63 44.51 -38.33
CA GLN A 10 -15.89 43.07 -38.30
C GLN A 10 -16.27 42.59 -36.90
N ARG A 11 -15.59 43.10 -35.87
CA ARG A 11 -15.86 42.75 -34.47
C ARG A 11 -17.24 43.25 -34.02
N GLN A 12 -17.63 44.47 -34.39
CA GLN A 12 -18.98 44.99 -34.12
C GLN A 12 -20.07 44.19 -34.83
N LYS A 13 -19.87 43.82 -36.11
CA LYS A 13 -20.80 42.95 -36.84
C LYS A 13 -20.95 41.57 -36.19
N ALA A 14 -19.84 40.98 -35.70
CA ALA A 14 -19.89 39.72 -34.98
C ALA A 14 -20.66 39.84 -33.66
N MET A 15 -20.45 40.92 -32.90
CA MET A 15 -21.18 41.19 -31.65
C MET A 15 -22.67 41.42 -31.90
N GLN A 16 -23.05 42.11 -32.99
CA GLN A 16 -24.45 42.29 -33.38
C GLN A 16 -25.12 40.95 -33.72
N LYS A 17 -24.44 40.07 -34.47
CA LYS A 17 -24.93 38.71 -34.74
C LYS A 17 -25.07 37.86 -33.49
N LEU A 18 -24.17 38.01 -32.52
CA LEU A 18 -24.24 37.32 -31.23
C LEU A 18 -25.36 37.87 -30.34
N ALA A 19 -25.66 39.17 -30.43
CA ALA A 19 -26.75 39.81 -29.69
C ALA A 19 -28.14 39.42 -30.24
N ASP A 20 -28.23 39.17 -31.56
CA ASP A 20 -29.42 38.71 -32.25
C ASP A 20 -29.98 37.41 -31.63
N PRO A 21 -31.20 37.44 -31.04
CA PRO A 21 -31.85 36.27 -30.47
C PRO A 21 -32.15 35.17 -31.49
N GLU A 22 -32.59 35.53 -32.71
CA GLU A 22 -32.98 34.55 -33.73
C GLU A 22 -31.76 33.77 -34.24
N TRP A 23 -30.65 34.49 -34.48
CA TRP A 23 -29.39 33.85 -34.85
C TRP A 23 -28.91 32.88 -33.77
N ARG A 24 -29.00 33.24 -32.49
CA ARG A 24 -28.63 32.35 -31.37
C ARG A 24 -29.51 31.11 -31.31
N GLU A 25 -30.81 31.24 -31.55
CA GLU A 25 -31.74 30.11 -31.57
C GLU A 25 -31.48 29.17 -32.74
N GLU A 26 -31.25 29.71 -33.93
CA GLU A 26 -30.89 28.92 -35.11
C GLU A 26 -29.59 28.13 -34.88
N GLN A 27 -28.58 28.76 -34.26
CA GLN A 27 -27.33 28.07 -33.89
C GLN A 27 -27.53 26.99 -32.83
N ARG A 28 -28.42 27.21 -31.85
CA ARG A 28 -28.79 26.17 -30.86
C ARG A 28 -29.51 25.01 -31.53
N ALA A 29 -30.46 25.29 -32.42
CA ALA A 29 -31.21 24.29 -33.18
C ALA A 29 -30.28 23.45 -34.06
N LYS A 30 -29.33 24.07 -34.77
CA LYS A 30 -28.31 23.35 -35.56
C LYS A 30 -27.46 22.41 -34.70
N ARG A 31 -27.00 22.87 -33.53
CA ARG A 31 -26.23 22.03 -32.58
C ARG A 31 -27.05 20.85 -32.05
N LEU A 32 -28.31 21.10 -31.67
CA LEU A 32 -29.22 20.04 -31.21
C LEU A 32 -29.48 19.01 -32.30
N GLN A 33 -29.74 19.45 -33.54
CA GLN A 33 -29.93 18.56 -34.68
C GLN A 33 -28.68 17.73 -34.96
N GLN A 34 -27.50 18.33 -34.89
CA GLN A 34 -26.24 17.60 -35.04
C GLN A 34 -26.05 16.56 -33.92
N ALA A 35 -26.32 16.93 -32.67
CA ALA A 35 -26.24 16.02 -31.52
C ALA A 35 -27.23 14.86 -31.66
N GLN A 36 -28.47 15.11 -32.10
CA GLN A 36 -29.46 14.07 -32.37
C GLN A 36 -28.98 13.10 -33.46
N ARG A 37 -28.43 13.62 -34.58
CA ARG A 37 -27.86 12.77 -35.65
C ARG A 37 -26.70 11.91 -35.14
N GLN A 38 -25.84 12.45 -34.27
CA GLN A 38 -24.75 11.68 -33.66
C GLN A 38 -25.28 10.58 -32.73
N GLN A 39 -26.26 10.89 -31.88
CA GLN A 39 -26.89 9.89 -31.02
C GLN A 39 -27.57 8.78 -31.82
N GLN A 40 -28.28 9.13 -32.89
CA GLN A 40 -28.91 8.16 -33.76
C GLN A 40 -27.88 7.23 -34.42
N ARG A 41 -26.80 7.77 -34.99
CA ARG A 41 -25.70 6.96 -35.55
C ARG A 41 -25.05 6.05 -34.52
N ALA A 42 -24.87 6.53 -33.29
CA ALA A 42 -24.32 5.72 -32.20
C ALA A 42 -25.27 4.57 -31.83
N ARG A 43 -26.58 4.82 -31.78
CA ARG A 43 -27.62 3.81 -31.55
C ARG A 43 -27.67 2.78 -32.67
N GLU A 44 -27.68 3.21 -33.92
CA GLU A 44 -27.66 2.33 -35.10
C GLU A 44 -26.40 1.45 -35.13
N LYS A 45 -25.23 2.05 -34.84
CA LYS A 45 -23.97 1.31 -34.71
C LYS A 45 -24.02 0.29 -33.58
N ALA A 46 -24.58 0.63 -32.42
CA ALA A 46 -24.74 -0.30 -31.30
C ALA A 46 -25.82 -1.37 -31.55
N ALA A 47 -26.81 -1.07 -32.39
CA ALA A 47 -27.86 -1.99 -32.82
C ALA A 47 -27.37 -2.96 -33.90
N SER A 48 -26.38 -2.56 -34.69
CA SER A 48 -25.79 -3.40 -35.74
C SER A 48 -25.31 -4.75 -35.17
N PRO A 49 -25.82 -5.88 -35.70
CA PRO A 49 -25.39 -7.22 -35.31
C PRO A 49 -23.89 -7.43 -35.48
N GLU A 50 -23.31 -6.89 -36.55
CA GLU A 50 -21.88 -6.98 -36.86
C GLU A 50 -21.02 -6.29 -35.79
N TYR A 51 -21.43 -5.09 -35.35
CA TYR A 51 -20.72 -4.37 -34.29
C TYR A 51 -20.77 -5.10 -32.94
N ARG A 52 -21.92 -5.70 -32.62
CA ARG A 52 -22.09 -6.54 -31.41
C ARG A 52 -21.21 -7.79 -31.47
N GLN A 53 -21.19 -8.50 -32.59
CA GLN A 53 -20.36 -9.67 -32.80
C GLN A 53 -18.86 -9.35 -32.67
N LYS A 54 -18.40 -8.28 -33.33
CA LYS A 54 -17.00 -7.81 -33.24
C LYS A 54 -16.58 -7.48 -31.80
N LYS A 55 -17.48 -6.90 -31.00
CA LYS A 55 -17.22 -6.61 -29.58
C LYS A 55 -17.08 -7.90 -28.76
N LEU A 56 -17.96 -8.88 -28.96
CA LEU A 56 -17.89 -10.18 -28.29
C LEU A 56 -16.63 -10.96 -28.67
N GLU A 57 -16.27 -10.94 -29.95
CA GLU A 57 -15.04 -11.58 -30.43
C GLU A 57 -13.80 -10.97 -29.78
N LYS A 58 -13.74 -9.63 -29.66
CA LYS A 58 -12.63 -8.93 -28.98
C LYS A 58 -12.52 -9.34 -27.50
N VAL A 59 -13.64 -9.51 -26.80
CA VAL A 59 -13.65 -10.01 -25.42
C VAL A 59 -13.12 -11.44 -25.38
N ARG A 60 -13.63 -12.33 -26.25
CA ARG A 60 -13.19 -13.72 -26.34
C ARG A 60 -11.68 -13.84 -26.59
N GLN A 61 -11.15 -13.08 -27.56
CA GLN A 61 -9.71 -13.05 -27.84
C GLN A 61 -8.90 -12.56 -26.63
N SER A 62 -9.41 -11.58 -25.87
CA SER A 62 -8.77 -11.09 -24.66
C SER A 62 -8.72 -12.16 -23.56
N GLU A 63 -9.82 -12.88 -23.36
CA GLU A 63 -9.87 -13.97 -22.38
C GLU A 63 -8.96 -15.14 -22.77
N GLN A 64 -8.92 -15.48 -24.05
CA GLN A 64 -8.01 -16.49 -24.59
C GLN A 64 -6.55 -16.11 -24.31
N ARG A 65 -6.13 -14.88 -24.66
CA ARG A 65 -4.78 -14.38 -24.34
C ARG A 65 -4.47 -14.44 -22.84
N ARG A 66 -5.45 -14.14 -21.98
CA ARG A 66 -5.27 -14.20 -20.52
C ARG A 66 -5.07 -15.64 -20.04
N ARG A 67 -5.82 -16.60 -20.59
CA ARG A 67 -5.69 -18.04 -20.29
C ARG A 67 -4.35 -18.58 -20.79
N GLU A 68 -3.95 -18.27 -22.01
CA GLU A 68 -2.67 -18.69 -22.58
C GLU A 68 -1.50 -18.15 -21.75
N ARG A 69 -1.55 -16.88 -21.36
CA ARG A 69 -0.53 -16.27 -20.48
C ARG A 69 -0.48 -16.91 -19.09
N ALA A 70 -1.62 -17.30 -18.54
CA ALA A 70 -1.67 -18.01 -17.26
C ALA A 70 -1.13 -19.44 -17.40
N ALA A 71 -1.43 -20.13 -18.50
CA ALA A 71 -0.94 -21.49 -18.78
C ALA A 71 0.56 -21.53 -19.08
N SER A 72 1.12 -20.49 -19.72
CA SER A 72 2.55 -20.38 -20.04
C SER A 72 3.38 -19.74 -18.92
N ALA A 73 2.75 -19.29 -17.83
CA ALA A 73 3.46 -18.69 -16.72
C ALA A 73 4.29 -19.74 -15.97
N LEU A 74 5.62 -19.60 -16.05
CA LEU A 74 6.52 -20.41 -15.23
C LEU A 74 6.30 -20.12 -13.73
N PRO A 75 6.38 -21.13 -12.87
CA PRO A 75 6.32 -20.92 -11.43
C PRO A 75 7.48 -20.01 -11.00
N LYS A 76 7.16 -18.92 -10.30
CA LYS A 76 8.17 -18.02 -9.74
C LYS A 76 9.04 -18.80 -8.75
N LYS A 77 10.31 -19.00 -9.10
CA LYS A 77 11.31 -19.54 -8.17
C LYS A 77 11.53 -18.51 -7.05
N THR A 78 11.01 -18.80 -5.86
CA THR A 78 11.32 -18.02 -4.66
C THR A 78 12.75 -18.33 -4.24
N ARG A 79 13.60 -17.31 -4.09
CA ARG A 79 14.96 -17.49 -3.54
C ARG A 79 14.84 -18.09 -2.13
N PRO A 80 15.60 -19.14 -1.79
CA PRO A 80 15.64 -19.63 -0.43
C PRO A 80 16.20 -18.54 0.49
N SER A 81 15.50 -18.27 1.60
CA SER A 81 15.99 -17.34 2.61
C SER A 81 17.25 -17.92 3.27
N ARG A 82 18.27 -17.07 3.49
CA ARG A 82 19.53 -17.45 4.16
C ARG A 82 19.40 -17.71 5.67
N GLY A 83 18.21 -17.54 6.26
CA GLY A 83 17.95 -17.77 7.68
C GLY A 83 17.46 -19.20 7.98
N LEU A 84 17.46 -19.57 9.27
CA LEU A 84 16.86 -20.82 9.76
C LEU A 84 15.45 -20.99 9.16
N LYS A 85 15.23 -22.14 8.50
CA LYS A 85 14.00 -22.43 7.77
C LYS A 85 12.82 -22.51 8.74
N GLY A 86 12.04 -21.44 8.82
CA GLY A 86 10.77 -21.39 9.55
C GLY A 86 9.59 -21.89 8.72
N ARG A 87 8.46 -22.13 9.36
CA ARG A 87 7.17 -22.29 8.67
C ARG A 87 6.80 -20.96 8.01
N SER A 88 6.01 -21.02 6.93
CA SER A 88 5.39 -19.81 6.37
C SER A 88 4.31 -19.26 7.29
N LEU A 89 4.21 -17.93 7.41
CA LEU A 89 3.16 -17.27 8.19
C LEU A 89 1.79 -17.52 7.55
N THR A 90 0.78 -17.77 8.38
CA THR A 90 -0.62 -17.67 7.98
C THR A 90 -1.05 -16.21 7.82
N ALA A 91 -2.18 -15.98 7.15
CA ALA A 91 -2.74 -14.63 6.99
C ALA A 91 -3.10 -13.98 8.34
N GLU A 92 -3.56 -14.77 9.32
CA GLU A 92 -3.87 -14.29 10.67
C GLU A 92 -2.60 -13.87 11.43
N GLU A 93 -1.58 -14.72 11.42
CA GLU A 93 -0.27 -14.41 12.02
C GLU A 93 0.35 -13.16 11.41
N ARG A 94 0.18 -12.96 10.10
CA ARG A 94 0.67 -11.76 9.41
C ARG A 94 0.01 -10.50 9.94
N ARG A 95 -1.32 -10.50 10.08
CA ARG A 95 -2.08 -9.35 10.63
C ARG A 95 -1.63 -9.00 12.04
N ILE A 96 -1.47 -10.01 12.89
CA ILE A 96 -0.99 -9.82 14.28
C ILE A 96 0.41 -9.22 14.28
N GLN A 97 1.35 -9.77 13.49
CA GLN A 97 2.70 -9.22 13.40
C GLN A 97 2.75 -7.80 12.84
N ASP A 98 1.85 -7.45 11.90
CA ASP A 98 1.76 -6.08 11.38
C ASP A 98 1.23 -5.09 12.41
N ALA A 99 0.34 -5.52 13.31
CA ALA A 99 -0.11 -4.68 14.41
C ALA A 99 1.03 -4.49 15.42
N ILE A 100 1.67 -5.57 15.86
CA ILE A 100 2.79 -5.53 16.81
C ILE A 100 3.98 -4.74 16.25
N GLY A 101 4.31 -4.92 14.97
CA GLY A 101 5.44 -4.26 14.32
C GLY A 101 5.31 -2.74 14.17
N LYS A 102 4.13 -2.16 14.43
CA LYS A 102 3.91 -0.71 14.49
C LYS A 102 4.22 -0.11 15.86
N LEU A 103 4.36 -0.94 16.89
CA LEU A 103 4.71 -0.48 18.23
C LEU A 103 6.20 -0.16 18.34
N PRO A 104 6.59 0.76 19.24
CA PRO A 104 7.99 0.96 19.58
C PRO A 104 8.55 -0.25 20.33
N CYS A 105 9.87 -0.23 20.59
CA CYS A 105 10.52 -1.27 21.37
C CYS A 105 9.84 -1.44 22.73
N ILE A 106 9.29 -2.63 22.98
CA ILE A 106 8.57 -2.91 24.22
C ILE A 106 9.48 -2.86 25.44
N ALA A 107 10.74 -3.30 25.29
CA ALA A 107 11.71 -3.23 26.38
C ALA A 107 12.13 -1.79 26.69
N CYS A 108 12.30 -0.92 25.69
CA CYS A 108 12.52 0.51 25.93
C CYS A 108 11.32 1.16 26.63
N HIS A 109 10.09 0.75 26.27
CA HIS A 109 8.86 1.29 26.83
C HIS A 109 8.79 1.08 28.36
N LEU A 110 9.23 -0.08 28.87
CA LEU A 110 9.31 -0.33 30.33
C LEU A 110 10.16 0.71 31.08
N HIS A 111 11.17 1.28 30.42
CA HIS A 111 12.07 2.27 31.00
C HIS A 111 11.68 3.71 30.64
N GLY A 112 10.45 3.93 30.18
CA GLY A 112 9.95 5.24 29.76
C GLY A 112 10.66 5.81 28.53
N LYS A 113 11.31 4.96 27.71
CA LYS A 113 12.00 5.36 26.49
C LYS A 113 11.21 4.95 25.25
N HIS A 114 11.24 5.82 24.24
CA HIS A 114 10.59 5.56 22.96
C HIS A 114 11.63 5.19 21.89
N SER A 115 11.45 4.06 21.22
CA SER A 115 12.34 3.60 20.16
C SER A 115 11.50 3.01 19.01
N PRO A 116 11.18 3.79 17.97
CA PRO A 116 10.20 3.40 16.95
C PRO A 116 10.75 2.39 15.92
N VAL A 117 12.07 2.30 15.77
CA VAL A 117 12.68 1.38 14.79
C VAL A 117 12.90 0.02 15.45
N VAL A 118 12.05 -0.94 15.07
CA VAL A 118 12.03 -2.28 15.66
C VAL A 118 12.15 -3.39 14.62
N SER A 119 12.52 -4.56 15.13
CA SER A 119 12.44 -5.84 14.43
C SER A 119 11.70 -6.84 15.33
N LEU A 120 10.99 -7.78 14.71
CA LEU A 120 10.19 -8.76 15.45
C LEU A 120 11.06 -9.92 15.93
N HIS A 121 11.11 -10.08 17.25
CA HIS A 121 11.75 -11.17 17.95
C HIS A 121 10.73 -12.30 18.19
N HIS A 122 11.09 -13.57 17.94
CA HIS A 122 10.20 -14.72 18.14
C HIS A 122 10.44 -15.37 19.50
N ILE A 123 9.38 -15.51 20.32
CA ILE A 123 9.48 -16.10 21.67
C ILE A 123 9.56 -17.64 21.59
N PHE A 124 8.71 -18.26 20.77
CA PHE A 124 8.57 -19.72 20.66
C PHE A 124 9.11 -20.28 19.33
N GLY A 125 10.18 -19.66 18.81
CA GLY A 125 10.77 -20.06 17.53
C GLY A 125 9.86 -19.78 16.33
N ARG A 126 10.04 -20.54 15.24
CA ARG A 126 9.44 -20.23 13.92
C ARG A 126 8.68 -21.39 13.28
N THR A 127 8.53 -22.53 13.95
CA THR A 127 8.01 -23.77 13.34
C THR A 127 6.69 -24.22 13.95
N ALA A 128 6.50 -24.04 15.27
CA ALA A 128 5.28 -24.46 15.95
C ALA A 128 4.03 -23.75 15.41
N LYS A 129 2.87 -24.37 15.66
CA LYS A 129 1.57 -23.75 15.40
C LYS A 129 1.48 -22.45 16.20
N ASP A 130 0.99 -21.39 15.57
CA ASP A 130 0.82 -20.06 16.16
C ASP A 130 2.12 -19.38 16.66
N ALA A 131 3.32 -19.95 16.43
CA ALA A 131 4.59 -19.38 16.90
C ALA A 131 4.82 -17.94 16.42
N HIS A 132 4.27 -17.57 15.26
CA HIS A 132 4.39 -16.24 14.72
C HIS A 132 3.47 -15.20 15.36
N LYS A 133 2.49 -15.63 16.17
CA LYS A 133 1.66 -14.73 17.00
C LYS A 133 2.41 -14.22 18.23
N TYR A 134 3.40 -14.99 18.70
CA TYR A 134 4.20 -14.70 19.89
C TYR A 134 5.52 -14.04 19.51
N VAL A 135 5.44 -12.74 19.25
CA VAL A 135 6.58 -11.91 18.89
C VAL A 135 6.66 -10.65 19.74
N LEU A 136 7.88 -10.13 19.93
CA LEU A 136 8.13 -8.85 20.59
C LEU A 136 8.70 -7.83 19.59
N PRO A 137 8.22 -6.58 19.59
CA PRO A 137 8.87 -5.50 18.86
C PRO A 137 10.09 -5.03 19.66
N LEU A 138 11.30 -5.32 19.17
CA LEU A 138 12.55 -4.94 19.85
C LEU A 138 13.42 -4.07 18.94
N CYS A 139 14.02 -3.02 19.52
CA CYS A 139 15.05 -2.24 18.83
C CYS A 139 16.31 -3.08 18.61
N LYS A 140 17.23 -2.63 17.76
CA LYS A 140 18.47 -3.38 17.48
C LYS A 140 19.29 -3.73 18.74
N TRP A 141 19.26 -2.87 19.75
CA TRP A 141 20.01 -3.02 20.99
C TRP A 141 19.38 -3.98 22.01
N HIS A 142 18.06 -4.13 21.97
CA HIS A 142 17.34 -5.13 22.75
C HIS A 142 17.17 -6.45 21.99
N HIS A 143 17.39 -6.47 20.67
CA HIS A 143 17.23 -7.68 19.86
C HIS A 143 18.54 -8.45 19.67
N GLN A 144 19.51 -7.90 18.93
CA GLN A 144 20.66 -8.69 18.42
C GLN A 144 22.04 -8.07 18.68
N HIS A 145 22.13 -6.75 18.86
CA HIS A 145 23.41 -6.06 18.93
C HIS A 145 23.63 -5.48 20.31
N ALA A 146 24.84 -5.60 20.85
CA ALA A 146 25.19 -4.89 22.07
C ALA A 146 25.43 -3.41 21.77
N ALA A 147 24.83 -2.52 22.57
CA ALA A 147 25.17 -1.12 22.54
C ALA A 147 26.63 -0.90 22.99
N PRO A 148 27.27 0.23 22.61
CA PRO A 148 28.59 0.60 23.10
C PRO A 148 28.67 0.56 24.64
N ALA A 149 29.85 0.28 25.19
CA ALA A 149 30.02 0.05 26.62
C ALA A 149 29.60 1.27 27.45
N GLU A 150 29.95 2.47 26.98
CA GLU A 150 29.64 3.75 27.62
C GLU A 150 28.13 3.98 27.68
N ILE A 151 27.40 3.57 26.64
CA ILE A 151 25.94 3.67 26.59
C ILE A 151 25.29 2.65 27.54
N ARG A 152 25.84 1.45 27.66
CA ARG A 152 25.33 0.43 28.60
C ARG A 152 25.62 0.78 30.05
N GLU A 153 26.69 1.51 30.34
CA GLU A 153 26.94 2.04 31.67
C GLU A 153 25.86 3.06 32.08
N GLN A 154 25.45 3.92 31.15
CA GLN A 154 24.34 4.85 31.36
C GLN A 154 22.96 4.16 31.37
N TYR A 155 22.77 3.13 30.56
CA TYR A 155 21.53 2.36 30.43
C TYR A 155 21.80 0.85 30.61
N PRO A 156 21.96 0.37 31.85
CA PRO A 156 22.30 -1.04 32.11
C PRO A 156 21.28 -2.04 31.56
N TRP A 157 20.04 -1.59 31.36
CA TRP A 157 18.95 -2.38 30.80
C TRP A 157 18.96 -2.52 29.26
N LEU A 158 19.83 -1.78 28.58
CA LEU A 158 19.97 -1.79 27.13
C LEU A 158 20.88 -2.94 26.66
N VAL A 159 20.45 -4.17 26.94
CA VAL A 159 21.14 -5.41 26.62
C VAL A 159 20.31 -6.24 25.62
N PRO A 160 20.93 -6.93 24.65
CA PRO A 160 20.18 -7.67 23.64
C PRO A 160 19.69 -9.03 24.18
N VAL A 161 18.47 -9.45 23.79
CA VAL A 161 17.92 -10.77 24.15
C VAL A 161 18.70 -11.91 23.50
N HIS A 162 19.20 -11.71 22.27
CA HIS A 162 20.20 -12.58 21.67
C HIS A 162 21.59 -12.05 22.02
N ALA A 163 22.41 -12.89 22.64
CA ALA A 163 23.75 -12.50 23.06
C ALA A 163 24.61 -12.04 21.87
N ASP A 164 25.29 -10.91 22.05
CA ASP A 164 26.30 -10.39 21.13
C ASP A 164 27.67 -10.56 21.78
N GLY A 165 28.38 -11.62 21.38
CA GLY A 165 29.56 -12.11 22.09
C GLY A 165 29.23 -12.52 23.53
N LYS A 166 29.74 -11.77 24.51
CA LYS A 166 29.52 -12.01 25.95
C LYS A 166 28.44 -11.12 26.56
N ILE A 167 27.81 -10.25 25.77
CA ILE A 167 26.89 -9.22 26.26
C ILE A 167 25.44 -9.60 25.95
N GLY A 168 24.55 -9.48 26.94
CA GLY A 168 23.14 -9.81 26.81
C GLY A 168 22.88 -11.31 26.89
N GLY A 169 21.92 -11.77 26.09
CA GLY A 169 21.34 -13.10 26.21
C GLY A 169 20.12 -13.10 27.13
N LYS A 170 19.25 -14.09 26.96
CA LYS A 170 17.94 -14.15 27.61
C LYS A 170 17.99 -13.94 29.14
N ALA A 171 18.92 -14.57 29.84
CA ALA A 171 19.04 -14.43 31.29
C ALA A 171 19.41 -12.99 31.73
N ASP A 172 20.32 -12.34 31.00
CA ASP A 172 20.74 -10.96 31.29
C ASP A 172 19.67 -9.95 30.90
N PHE A 173 19.04 -10.17 29.74
CA PHE A 173 17.89 -9.41 29.30
C PHE A 173 16.75 -9.44 30.33
N ILE A 174 16.39 -10.61 30.84
CA ILE A 174 15.33 -10.76 31.86
C ILE A 174 15.71 -10.06 33.16
N ARG A 175 16.96 -10.19 33.61
CA ARG A 175 17.45 -9.55 34.84
C ARG A 175 17.22 -8.04 34.85
N HIS A 176 17.38 -7.37 33.70
CA HIS A 176 17.26 -5.92 33.61
C HIS A 176 15.93 -5.42 33.04
N ASN A 177 15.13 -6.31 32.46
CA ASN A 177 13.87 -5.96 31.82
C ASN A 177 12.74 -6.82 32.42
N ALA A 178 12.17 -7.73 31.64
CA ALA A 178 11.12 -8.63 32.06
C ALA A 178 11.19 -9.93 31.25
N GLU A 179 10.44 -10.95 31.70
CA GLU A 179 10.25 -12.17 30.91
C GLU A 179 9.56 -11.88 29.57
N GLU A 180 9.91 -12.66 28.54
CA GLU A 180 9.39 -12.46 27.19
C GLU A 180 7.86 -12.52 27.14
N MET A 181 7.24 -13.40 27.95
CA MET A 181 5.78 -13.51 28.02
C MET A 181 5.13 -12.36 28.78
N THR A 182 5.79 -11.79 29.78
CA THR A 182 5.33 -10.56 30.44
C THR A 182 5.34 -9.40 29.47
N LEU A 183 6.43 -9.23 28.71
CA LEU A 183 6.51 -8.22 27.65
C LEU A 183 5.45 -8.43 26.57
N TYR A 184 5.16 -9.68 26.23
CA TYR A 184 4.12 -10.01 25.25
C TYR A 184 2.73 -9.60 25.74
N GLN A 185 2.41 -9.79 27.02
CA GLN A 185 1.15 -9.33 27.60
C GLN A 185 1.01 -7.80 27.48
N THR A 186 2.06 -7.04 27.80
CA THR A 186 2.07 -5.58 27.59
C THR A 186 1.89 -5.21 26.11
N VAL A 187 2.51 -5.96 25.19
CA VAL A 187 2.27 -5.78 23.74
C VAL A 187 0.80 -5.99 23.39
N GLN A 188 0.15 -7.03 23.91
CA GLN A 188 -1.27 -7.28 23.64
C GLN A 188 -2.15 -6.13 24.16
N GLU A 189 -1.84 -5.57 25.32
CA GLU A 189 -2.53 -4.41 25.88
C GLU A 189 -2.39 -3.16 25.00
N MET A 190 -1.24 -2.96 24.35
CA MET A 190 -0.99 -1.81 23.47
C MET A 190 -1.59 -1.93 22.06
N VAL A 191 -1.92 -3.16 21.62
CA VAL A 191 -2.51 -3.42 20.30
C VAL A 191 -4.04 -3.36 20.34
N ASN A 192 -4.64 -3.62 21.50
CA ASN A 192 -6.09 -3.57 21.72
C ASN A 192 -6.60 -2.13 21.86
#